data_AF-A0A7S1NCY5-F1
#
_entry.id   AF-A0A7S1NCY5-F1
#
_cell.length_a   1.000
_cell.length_b   1.000
_cell.length_c   1.000
_cell.angle_alpha   90.00
_cell.angle_beta   90.00
_cell.angle_gamma   90.00
#
_symmetry.space_group_name_H-M   'P 1'
#
loop_
_entity.id
_entity.type
_entity.pdbx_description
1 polymer ?
#
loop_
_entity_poly.entity_id
_entity_poly.type
_entity_poly.pdbx_seq_one_letter_code
_entity_poly.pdbx_strand_id
1 'polypeptide(L)'
;MVRTGETFADEVDFHYADFPWAELQREFGHLLAEEEATSTDAGTDPDGVGEASLQQHCWEKEYQQHQSKFYPIKNYITCAFPELQVEGPVALLESGCGTGSCVLPLMKRYPQHRYYAF
;
A
#
# COMPACT_ATOMS: atom_id res chain seq x y z
N MET A 1 -34.95 -11.72 -7.90
CA MET A 1 -34.50 -12.62 -6.82
C MET A 1 -33.28 -11.98 -6.18
N VAL A 2 -33.51 -11.25 -5.10
CA VAL A 2 -32.47 -10.47 -4.40
C VAL A 2 -31.67 -11.44 -3.53
N ARG A 3 -30.37 -11.59 -3.78
CA ARG A 3 -29.48 -12.31 -2.86
C ARG A 3 -29.10 -11.34 -1.75
N THR A 4 -29.75 -11.53 -0.61
CA THR A 4 -29.47 -10.88 0.67
C THR A 4 -28.17 -11.39 1.26
N GLY A 5 -27.28 -10.46 1.59
CA GLY A 5 -26.30 -10.51 2.68
C GLY A 5 -25.69 -11.86 3.02
N GLU A 6 -24.62 -12.23 2.32
CA GLU A 6 -23.57 -13.04 2.92
C GLU A 6 -22.67 -12.08 3.72
N THR A 7 -22.92 -12.00 5.02
CA THR A 7 -21.95 -11.48 5.96
C THR A 7 -20.75 -12.41 5.93
N PHE A 8 -19.65 -11.99 5.29
CA PHE A 8 -18.33 -12.61 5.41
C PHE A 8 -17.80 -12.37 6.82
N ALA A 9 -18.44 -13.01 7.80
CA ALA A 9 -17.90 -13.28 9.12
C ALA A 9 -17.08 -14.59 9.10
N ASP A 10 -16.64 -15.02 7.91
CA ASP A 10 -15.65 -16.06 7.80
C ASP A 10 -14.35 -15.49 8.35
N GLU A 11 -13.94 -16.08 9.48
CA GLU A 11 -12.65 -15.94 10.10
C GLU A 11 -11.60 -16.15 9.01
N VAL A 12 -11.04 -15.06 8.50
CA VAL A 12 -9.98 -15.10 7.48
C VAL A 12 -8.81 -15.78 8.16
N ASP A 13 -8.57 -17.04 7.82
CA ASP A 13 -7.43 -17.80 8.29
C ASP A 13 -6.18 -17.08 7.76
N PHE A 14 -5.58 -16.27 8.62
CA PHE A 14 -4.39 -15.51 8.30
C PHE A 14 -3.31 -16.54 8.02
N HIS A 15 -2.90 -16.69 6.76
CA HIS A 15 -1.63 -17.31 6.45
C HIS A 15 -0.52 -16.41 7.02
N TYR A 16 -0.28 -16.60 8.31
CA TYR A 16 0.92 -16.25 9.07
C TYR A 16 2.07 -17.02 8.41
N ALA A 17 2.51 -16.57 7.24
CA ALA A 17 3.93 -16.68 6.94
C ALA A 17 4.59 -15.68 7.89
N ASP A 18 5.09 -16.21 9.01
CA ASP A 18 5.70 -15.51 10.14
C ASP A 18 6.81 -14.56 9.68
N PHE A 19 6.46 -13.31 9.36
CA PHE A 19 7.41 -12.21 9.41
C PHE A 19 7.27 -11.58 10.79
N PRO A 20 8.33 -11.48 11.61
CA PRO A 20 8.29 -10.79 12.88
C PRO A 20 8.16 -9.28 12.63
N TRP A 21 6.93 -8.82 12.38
CA TRP A 21 6.63 -7.44 11.98
C TRP A 21 7.16 -6.40 12.97
N ALA A 22 7.13 -6.72 14.27
CA ALA A 22 7.69 -5.86 15.31
C ALA A 22 9.22 -5.70 15.18
N GLU A 23 9.93 -6.73 14.71
CA GLU A 23 11.38 -6.67 14.50
C GLU A 23 11.70 -5.89 13.22
N LEU A 24 10.98 -6.14 12.12
CA LEU A 24 11.11 -5.38 10.88
C LEU A 24 10.78 -3.89 11.07
N GLN A 25 9.71 -3.57 11.79
CA GLN A 25 9.33 -2.18 12.08
C GLN A 25 10.45 -1.45 12.84
N ARG A 26 11.11 -2.13 13.79
CA ARG A 26 12.25 -1.57 14.53
C ARG A 26 13.47 -1.37 13.62
N GLU A 27 13.78 -2.33 12.77
CA GLU A 27 14.92 -2.24 11.83
C GLU A 27 14.73 -1.11 10.82
N PHE A 28 13.56 -1.02 10.18
CA PHE A 28 13.26 0.04 9.21
C PHE A 28 13.10 1.42 9.85
N GLY A 29 12.59 1.50 11.08
CA GLY A 29 12.50 2.77 11.81
C GLY A 29 13.86 3.42 12.06
N HIS A 30 14.90 2.62 12.32
CA HIS A 30 16.27 3.12 12.45
C HIS A 30 16.84 3.61 11.11
N LEU A 31 16.62 2.86 10.03
CA LEU A 31 17.12 3.24 8.69
C LEU A 31 16.48 4.54 8.18
N LEU A 32 15.17 4.72 8.39
CA LEU A 32 14.47 5.95 8.00
C LEU A 32 14.96 7.17 8.80
N ALA A 33 15.21 6.99 10.11
CA ALA A 33 15.76 8.05 10.95
C ALA A 33 17.20 8.42 10.55
N GLU A 34 18.00 7.45 10.09
CA GLU A 34 19.36 7.68 9.59
C GLU A 34 19.34 8.40 8.22
N GLU A 35 18.46 8.01 7.30
CA GLU A 35 18.27 8.69 6.01
C GLU A 35 17.76 10.14 6.18
N GLU A 36 16.80 10.38 7.07
CA GLU A 36 16.36 11.75 7.39
C GLU A 36 17.52 12.59 7.98
N ALA A 37 18.42 11.97 8.74
CA ALA A 37 19.59 12.65 9.29
C ALA A 37 20.72 12.88 8.27
N THR A 38 20.76 12.13 7.16
CA THR A 38 21.78 12.28 6.09
C THR A 38 21.30 13.04 4.86
N SER A 39 20.02 13.37 4.76
CA SER A 39 19.45 14.14 3.65
C SER A 39 19.82 15.63 3.76
N THR A 40 21.08 15.95 3.48
CA THR A 40 21.51 17.31 3.15
C THR A 40 21.21 17.58 1.68
N ASP A 41 20.19 18.41 1.45
CA ASP A 41 19.89 19.23 0.26
C ASP A 41 20.77 18.95 -0.97
N ALA A 42 20.36 17.95 -1.78
CA ALA A 42 20.91 17.74 -3.11
C ALA A 42 19.96 18.41 -4.13
N GLY A 43 20.51 19.43 -4.80
CA GLY A 43 19.79 20.37 -5.63
C GLY A 43 18.92 19.78 -6.73
N THR A 44 17.88 20.54 -7.06
CA THR A 44 16.95 20.30 -8.16
C THR A 44 17.67 20.40 -9.51
N ASP A 45 17.91 19.26 -10.16
CA ASP A 45 18.24 19.20 -11.60
C ASP A 45 16.96 19.43 -12.43
N PRO A 46 16.93 20.38 -13.38
CA PRO A 46 15.72 20.76 -14.09
C PRO A 46 15.35 19.86 -15.31
N ASP A 47 16.08 18.78 -15.58
CA ASP A 47 15.91 17.97 -16.81
C ASP A 47 15.10 16.65 -16.66
N GLY A 48 14.46 16.42 -15.51
CA GLY A 48 13.78 15.15 -15.17
C GLY A 48 12.51 14.77 -15.95
N VAL A 49 12.10 15.54 -16.96
CA VAL A 49 10.83 15.31 -17.69
C VAL A 49 10.93 14.10 -18.63
N GLY A 50 12.13 13.76 -19.11
CA GLY A 50 12.35 12.64 -20.04
C GLY A 50 12.28 11.25 -19.40
N GLU A 51 12.91 11.07 -18.24
CA GLU A 51 13.02 9.75 -17.59
C GLU A 51 11.70 9.24 -17.01
N ALA A 52 10.89 10.13 -16.40
CA ALA A 52 9.61 9.75 -15.82
C ALA A 52 8.65 9.15 -16.87
N SER A 53 8.63 9.73 -18.08
CA SER A 53 7.79 9.24 -19.18
C SER A 53 8.24 7.85 -19.71
N LEU A 54 9.55 7.62 -19.80
CA LEU A 54 10.12 6.34 -20.21
C LEU A 54 9.84 5.24 -19.18
N GLN A 55 9.93 5.56 -17.88
CA GLN A 55 9.61 4.64 -16.79
C GLN A 55 8.11 4.31 -16.71
N GLN A 56 7.24 5.28 -17.01
CA GLN A 56 5.80 5.03 -17.04
C GLN A 56 5.44 4.00 -18.14
N HIS A 57 6.06 4.10 -19.31
CA HIS A 57 5.86 3.15 -20.40
C HIS A 57 6.40 1.75 -20.10
N CYS A 58 7.46 1.60 -19.29
CA CYS A 58 7.94 0.28 -18.91
C CYS A 58 7.00 -0.41 -17.92
N TRP A 59 6.51 0.30 -16.90
CA TRP A 59 5.57 -0.27 -15.93
C TRP A 59 4.24 -0.70 -16.57
N GLU A 60 3.70 0.11 -17.47
CA GLU A 60 2.47 -0.23 -18.18
C GLU A 60 2.65 -1.50 -19.03
N LYS A 61 3.77 -1.62 -19.73
CA LYS A 61 4.09 -2.81 -20.54
C LYS A 61 4.25 -4.06 -19.67
N GLU A 62 4.98 -3.96 -18.55
CA GLU A 62 5.17 -5.06 -17.61
C GLU A 62 3.83 -5.50 -16.99
N TYR A 63 2.96 -4.55 -16.64
CA TYR A 63 1.62 -4.86 -16.15
C TYR A 63 0.79 -5.56 -17.22
N GLN A 64 0.78 -5.06 -18.46
CA GLN A 64 0.05 -5.66 -19.59
C GLN A 64 0.49 -7.10 -19.88
N GLN A 65 1.78 -7.39 -19.79
CA GLN A 65 2.31 -8.74 -19.95
C GLN A 65 1.87 -9.69 -18.82
N HIS A 66 1.52 -9.15 -17.66
CA HIS A 66 1.28 -9.90 -16.44
C HIS A 66 -0.12 -9.70 -15.85
N GLN A 67 -1.10 -9.25 -16.63
CA GLN A 67 -2.47 -9.01 -16.15
C GLN A 67 -3.16 -10.25 -15.60
N SER A 68 -2.75 -11.44 -16.07
CA SER A 68 -3.27 -12.72 -15.57
C SER A 68 -2.63 -13.16 -14.26
N LYS A 69 -1.61 -12.44 -13.74
CA LYS A 69 -1.03 -12.76 -12.43
C LYS A 69 -2.02 -12.43 -11.33
N PHE A 70 -2.07 -13.30 -10.33
CA PHE A 70 -2.84 -13.05 -9.12
C PHE A 70 -2.10 -12.05 -8.23
N TYR A 71 -2.76 -10.93 -7.92
CA TYR A 71 -2.26 -9.92 -6.99
C TYR A 71 -3.01 -10.09 -5.66
N PRO A 72 -2.41 -10.77 -4.66
CA PRO A 72 -3.10 -11.10 -3.41
C PRO A 72 -3.45 -9.83 -2.63
N ILE A 73 -4.64 -9.84 -2.03
CA ILE A 73 -5.08 -8.78 -1.13
C ILE A 73 -4.17 -8.75 0.11
N LYS A 74 -3.67 -7.56 0.45
CA LYS A 74 -2.74 -7.34 1.57
C LYS A 74 -3.50 -7.04 2.86
N ASN A 75 -4.14 -8.06 3.45
CA ASN A 75 -4.88 -7.91 4.71
C ASN A 75 -3.99 -7.56 5.92
N TYR A 76 -2.67 -7.76 5.82
CA TYR A 76 -1.71 -7.49 6.88
C TYR A 76 -1.38 -5.99 7.06
N ILE A 77 -1.87 -5.11 6.19
CA ILE A 77 -1.47 -3.70 6.19
C ILE A 77 -1.80 -3.00 7.51
N THR A 78 -2.92 -3.33 8.16
CA THR A 78 -3.25 -2.78 9.48
C THR A 78 -2.40 -3.34 10.61
N CYS A 79 -1.71 -4.46 10.40
CA CYS A 79 -0.73 -5.01 11.34
C CYS A 79 0.64 -4.36 11.15
N ALA A 80 1.04 -4.10 9.90
CA ALA A 80 2.29 -3.43 9.57
C ALA A 80 2.28 -1.94 9.95
N PHE A 81 1.12 -1.28 9.84
CA PHE A 81 0.92 0.13 10.13
C PHE A 81 -0.23 0.31 11.14
N PRO A 82 -0.01 0.06 12.45
CA PRO A 82 -1.02 0.20 13.48
C PRO A 82 -1.65 1.61 13.55
N GLU A 83 -0.92 2.63 13.11
CA GLU A 83 -1.38 4.02 12.99
C GLU A 83 -2.55 4.20 12.01
N LEU A 84 -2.82 3.23 11.14
CA LEU A 84 -4.02 3.22 10.29
C LEU A 84 -5.29 2.86 11.07
N GLN A 85 -5.16 2.32 12.30
CA GLN A 85 -6.28 1.95 13.16
C GLN A 85 -6.76 3.16 13.97
N VAL A 86 -7.31 4.16 13.28
CA VAL A 86 -7.81 5.40 13.89
C VAL A 86 -9.31 5.34 14.17
N GLU A 87 -9.73 5.88 15.32
CA GLU A 87 -11.14 5.92 15.73
C GLU A 87 -11.99 6.91 14.89
N GLY A 88 -11.34 7.87 14.21
CA GLY A 88 -12.00 8.94 13.44
C GLY A 88 -11.82 8.83 11.92
N PRO A 89 -12.63 9.57 11.13
CA PRO A 89 -12.43 9.68 9.69
C PRO A 89 -11.08 10.31 9.33
N VAL A 90 -10.28 9.65 8.50
CA VAL A 90 -9.03 10.18 7.95
C VAL A 90 -9.04 10.16 6.43
N ALA A 91 -8.06 10.85 5.83
CA ALA A 91 -7.77 10.78 4.41
C ALA A 91 -6.49 9.96 4.20
N LEU A 92 -6.55 8.94 3.36
CA LEU A 92 -5.43 8.06 3.01
C LEU A 92 -5.10 8.24 1.53
N LEU A 93 -3.81 8.38 1.23
CA LEU A 93 -3.27 8.46 -0.12
C LEU A 93 -2.34 7.28 -0.36
N GLU A 94 -2.64 6.47 -1.37
CA GLU A 94 -1.72 5.46 -1.91
C GLU A 94 -1.18 5.96 -3.26
N SER A 95 0.14 6.21 -3.33
CA SER A 95 0.84 6.53 -4.57
C SER A 95 1.44 5.25 -5.15
N GLY A 96 1.18 4.97 -6.43
CA GLY A 96 1.57 3.72 -7.07
C GLY A 96 0.68 2.56 -6.63
N CYS A 97 -0.64 2.76 -6.53
CA CYS A 97 -1.55 1.75 -5.96
C CYS A 97 -1.66 0.46 -6.77
N GLY A 98 -1.23 0.49 -8.04
CA GLY A 98 -1.27 -0.65 -8.95
C GLY A 98 -2.69 -1.23 -9.04
N THR A 99 -2.86 -2.48 -8.60
CA THR A 99 -4.16 -3.18 -8.60
C THR A 99 -5.05 -2.87 -7.39
N GLY A 100 -4.61 -1.98 -6.49
CA GLY A 100 -5.35 -1.62 -5.27
C GLY A 100 -5.35 -2.70 -4.19
N SER A 101 -4.49 -3.72 -4.31
CA SER A 101 -4.41 -4.85 -3.36
C SER A 101 -4.19 -4.43 -1.89
N CYS A 102 -3.65 -3.23 -1.66
CA CYS A 102 -3.45 -2.61 -0.36
C CYS A 102 -4.65 -1.77 0.10
N VAL A 103 -5.14 -0.83 -0.74
CA VAL A 103 -6.22 0.09 -0.36
C VAL A 103 -7.60 -0.57 -0.27
N LEU A 104 -7.90 -1.56 -1.12
CA LEU A 104 -9.20 -2.23 -1.15
C LEU A 104 -9.61 -2.88 0.20
N PRO A 105 -8.74 -3.65 0.89
CA PRO A 105 -9.10 -4.18 2.20
C PRO A 105 -9.27 -3.08 3.26
N LEU A 106 -8.50 -1.99 3.18
CA LEU A 106 -8.67 -0.83 4.07
C LEU A 106 -10.04 -0.17 3.87
N MET A 107 -10.43 0.08 2.62
CA MET A 107 -11.75 0.65 2.28
C MET A 107 -12.90 -0.19 2.83
N LYS A 108 -12.78 -1.52 2.77
CA LYS A 108 -13.77 -2.44 3.32
C LYS A 108 -13.81 -2.39 4.85
N ARG A 109 -12.65 -2.29 5.50
CA ARG A 109 -12.51 -2.28 6.97
C ARG A 109 -12.94 -0.95 7.59
N TYR A 110 -12.63 0.16 6.93
CA TYR A 110 -12.86 1.52 7.40
C TYR A 110 -13.59 2.37 6.33
N PRO A 111 -14.89 2.11 6.10
CA PRO A 111 -15.67 2.80 5.08
C PRO A 111 -15.87 4.29 5.36
N GLN A 112 -15.62 4.74 6.60
CA GLN A 112 -15.70 6.14 7.00
C GLN A 112 -14.50 6.99 6.54
N HIS A 113 -13.41 6.38 6.09
CA HIS A 113 -12.23 7.10 5.62
C HIS A 113 -12.41 7.57 4.16
N ARG A 114 -11.66 8.59 3.78
CA ARG A 114 -11.51 9.03 2.39
C ARG A 114 -10.23 8.45 1.81
N TYR A 115 -10.30 7.95 0.58
CA TYR A 115 -9.19 7.27 -0.08
C TYR A 115 -8.86 7.95 -1.40
N TYR A 116 -7.57 8.13 -1.66
CA TYR A 116 -7.01 8.61 -2.91
C TYR A 116 -5.97 7.58 -3.37
N ALA A 117 -6.06 7.13 -4.62
CA ALA A 117 -5.18 6.09 -5.15
C ALA A 117 -4.79 6.46 -6.59
N PHE A 118 -3.49 6.49 -6.88
CA PHE A 118 -2.92 6.90 -8.18
C PHE A 118 -1.84 5.94 -8.64
#